data_AF-A0A958M7Y7-F1
#
_entry.id   AF-A0A958M7Y7-F1
#
_cell.length_a   1.000
_cell.length_b   1.000
_cell.length_c   1.000
_cell.angle_alpha   90.00
_cell.angle_beta   90.00
_cell.angle_gamma   90.00
#
_symmetry.space_group_name_H-M   'P 1'
#
loop_
_entity.id
_entity.type
_entity.pdbx_description
1 polymer ?
#
loop_
_entity_poly.entity_id
_entity_poly.type
_entity_poly.pdbx_seq_one_letter_code
_entity_poly.pdbx_strand_id
1 'polypeptide(L)'
;SFYWTKPRLRGGYYLHLDPEETFIATGFWEPHKDDLHRIRKEFEMDDAPVRRIINDPGFKAVWGELKGDAVKTAPKGFSKEHPAIDLINKKQHIFIKNFTVKEATSPGFLNTVNDAFKAIRPYFDYMSEVLTTDLNGVSLID
;
A
#
# COMPACT_ATOMS: atom_id res chain seq x y z
N SER A 1 -17.95 -3.51 17.60
CA SER A 1 -16.50 -3.54 17.86
C SER A 1 -15.78 -3.81 16.56
N PHE A 2 -15.02 -2.86 16.04
CA PHE A 2 -14.19 -3.06 14.86
C PHE A 2 -12.90 -3.75 15.31
N TYR A 3 -12.94 -5.08 15.43
CA TYR A 3 -11.72 -5.84 15.71
C TYR A 3 -10.88 -5.89 14.43
N TRP A 4 -9.65 -5.42 14.51
CA TRP A 4 -8.67 -5.64 13.45
C TRP A 4 -8.46 -7.14 13.28
N THR A 5 -8.63 -7.67 12.06
CA THR A 5 -8.31 -9.08 11.74
C THR A 5 -6.80 -9.31 11.61
N LYS A 6 -5.98 -8.52 12.32
CA LYS A 6 -4.53 -8.71 12.39
C LYS A 6 -4.27 -10.08 13.02
N PRO A 7 -3.31 -10.86 12.49
CA PRO A 7 -2.29 -10.45 11.51
C PRO A 7 -2.69 -10.56 10.03
N ARG A 8 -3.88 -11.07 9.69
CA ARG A 8 -4.26 -11.47 8.31
C ARG A 8 -4.54 -10.30 7.38
N LEU A 9 -5.15 -9.22 7.87
CA LEU A 9 -5.54 -8.04 7.07
C LEU A 9 -4.94 -6.77 7.67
N ARG A 10 -3.84 -6.27 7.09
CA ARG A 10 -3.07 -5.14 7.64
C ARG A 10 -3.15 -3.85 6.83
N GLY A 11 -3.56 -3.92 5.56
CA GLY A 11 -3.77 -2.75 4.71
C GLY A 11 -4.97 -1.92 5.18
N GLY A 12 -4.80 -0.60 5.24
CA GLY A 12 -5.86 0.32 5.65
C GLY A 12 -6.63 0.88 4.46
N TYR A 13 -7.94 1.10 4.65
CA TYR A 13 -8.79 1.86 3.75
C TYR A 13 -9.22 3.15 4.45
N TYR A 14 -9.23 4.27 3.72
CA TYR A 14 -9.57 5.58 4.26
C TYR A 14 -10.40 6.39 3.25
N LEU A 15 -11.44 7.04 3.74
CA LEU A 15 -12.24 8.01 3.01
C LEU A 15 -12.25 9.30 3.81
N HIS A 16 -11.79 10.38 3.18
CA HIS A 16 -11.88 11.74 3.70
C HIS A 16 -12.97 12.48 2.95
N LEU A 17 -13.89 13.10 3.70
CA LEU A 17 -14.95 13.94 3.16
C LEU A 17 -14.86 15.30 3.83
N ASP A 18 -14.43 16.27 3.05
CA ASP A 18 -14.44 17.68 3.41
C ASP A 18 -14.94 18.50 2.18
N PRO A 19 -15.65 19.62 2.38
CA PRO A 19 -16.13 20.47 1.30
C PRO A 19 -15.03 21.03 0.38
N GLU A 20 -13.80 21.18 0.90
CA GLU A 20 -12.64 21.67 0.17
C GLU A 20 -11.79 20.52 -0.36
N GLU A 21 -11.66 19.44 0.42
CA GLU A 21 -10.84 18.29 0.06
C GLU A 21 -11.60 16.96 0.22
N THR A 22 -11.82 16.24 -0.88
CA THR A 22 -12.37 14.88 -0.82
C THR A 22 -11.41 13.91 -1.49
N PHE A 23 -11.00 12.87 -0.77
CA PHE A 23 -10.12 11.83 -1.31
C PHE A 23 -10.35 10.50 -0.63
N ILE A 24 -9.95 9.44 -1.32
CA ILE A 24 -9.73 8.14 -0.71
C ILE A 24 -8.25 7.84 -0.66
N ALA A 25 -7.86 7.09 0.35
CA ALA A 25 -6.52 6.58 0.44
C ALA A 25 -6.48 5.14 0.95
N THR A 26 -5.39 4.47 0.64
CA THR A 26 -5.20 3.07 0.98
C THR A 26 -3.72 2.76 1.13
N GLY A 27 -3.39 1.70 1.88
CA GLY A 27 -2.01 1.27 2.07
C GLY A 27 -1.58 1.21 3.53
N PHE A 28 -0.30 1.51 3.76
CA PHE A 28 0.39 1.40 5.04
C PHE A 28 0.97 2.76 5.42
N TRP A 29 0.31 3.45 6.34
CA TRP A 29 0.68 4.80 6.76
C TRP A 29 1.86 4.82 7.73
N GLU A 30 1.74 4.05 8.79
CA GLU A 30 2.76 3.89 9.82
C GLU A 30 2.80 2.41 10.18
N PRO A 31 3.30 1.56 9.26
CA PRO A 31 3.43 0.13 9.54
C PRO A 31 4.26 -0.07 10.80
N HIS A 32 3.93 -1.11 11.58
CA HIS A 32 4.75 -1.51 12.72
C HIS A 32 6.19 -1.73 12.27
N LYS A 33 7.16 -1.45 13.15
CA LYS A 33 8.59 -1.53 12.81
C LYS A 33 8.97 -2.87 12.15
N ASP A 34 8.44 -3.97 12.67
CA ASP A 34 8.74 -5.32 12.17
C ASP A 34 8.11 -5.56 10.79
N ASP A 35 6.90 -5.05 10.54
CA ASP A 35 6.24 -5.14 9.24
C ASP A 35 7.00 -4.33 8.20
N LEU A 36 7.40 -3.09 8.55
CA LEU A 36 8.20 -2.25 7.67
C LEU A 36 9.55 -2.91 7.35
N HIS A 37 10.17 -3.57 8.32
CA HIS A 37 11.40 -4.31 8.08
C HIS A 37 11.16 -5.52 7.15
N ARG A 38 10.09 -6.29 7.37
CA ARG A 38 9.72 -7.45 6.55
C ARG A 38 9.42 -7.05 5.10
N ILE A 39 8.67 -5.97 4.88
CA ILE A 39 8.39 -5.40 3.54
C ILE A 39 9.69 -5.01 2.84
N ARG A 40 10.60 -4.34 3.54
CA ARG A 40 11.89 -3.94 2.94
C ARG A 40 12.75 -5.16 2.60
N LYS A 41 12.73 -6.20 3.44
CA LYS A 41 13.45 -7.44 3.15
C LYS A 41 12.87 -8.17 1.95
N GLU A 42 11.54 -8.15 1.79
CA GLU A 42 10.91 -8.68 0.57
C GLU A 42 11.44 -7.96 -0.68
N PHE A 43 11.43 -6.63 -0.68
CA PHE A 43 11.87 -5.86 -1.85
C PHE A 43 13.38 -5.94 -2.10
N GLU A 44 14.18 -6.23 -1.09
CA GLU A 44 15.59 -6.56 -1.25
C GLU A 44 15.77 -7.93 -1.93
N MET A 45 14.88 -8.89 -1.67
CA MET A 45 14.93 -10.22 -2.26
C MET A 45 14.34 -10.28 -3.67
N ASP A 46 13.13 -9.74 -3.85
CA ASP A 46 12.43 -9.67 -5.13
C ASP A 46 11.43 -8.51 -5.15
N ASP A 47 11.72 -7.48 -5.95
CA ASP A 47 10.81 -6.34 -6.16
C ASP A 47 9.95 -6.49 -7.43
N ALA A 48 10.14 -7.54 -8.23
CA ALA A 48 9.41 -7.71 -9.48
C ALA A 48 7.89 -7.92 -9.27
N PRO A 49 7.40 -8.69 -8.29
CA PRO A 49 5.97 -8.85 -8.04
C PRO A 49 5.29 -7.53 -7.69
N VAL A 50 5.85 -6.77 -6.73
CA VAL A 50 5.27 -5.49 -6.33
C VAL A 50 5.32 -4.49 -7.49
N ARG A 51 6.42 -4.43 -8.25
CA ARG A 51 6.52 -3.55 -9.41
C ARG A 51 5.50 -3.91 -10.48
N ARG A 52 5.25 -5.20 -10.72
CA ARG A 52 4.20 -5.64 -11.66
C ARG A 52 2.83 -5.13 -11.22
N ILE A 53 2.50 -5.27 -9.94
CA ILE A 53 1.21 -4.85 -9.38
C ILE A 53 1.04 -3.33 -9.48
N ILE A 54 1.99 -2.55 -8.97
CA ILE A 54 1.86 -1.08 -8.90
C ILE A 54 2.03 -0.39 -10.26
N ASN A 55 2.57 -1.10 -11.27
CA ASN A 55 2.68 -0.61 -12.65
C ASN A 55 1.65 -1.22 -13.60
N ASP A 56 0.74 -2.06 -13.11
CA ASP A 56 -0.38 -2.51 -13.92
C ASP A 56 -1.20 -1.30 -14.41
N PRO A 57 -1.55 -1.22 -15.72
CA PRO A 57 -2.27 -0.06 -16.25
C PRO A 57 -3.61 0.20 -15.57
N GLY A 58 -4.36 -0.85 -15.20
CA GLY A 58 -5.64 -0.73 -14.50
C GLY A 58 -5.45 -0.24 -13.07
N PHE A 59 -4.42 -0.74 -12.38
CA PHE A 59 -4.04 -0.25 -11.05
C PHE A 59 -3.63 1.23 -11.09
N LYS A 60 -2.70 1.59 -11.97
CA LYS A 60 -2.19 2.97 -12.10
C LYS A 60 -3.27 3.96 -12.51
N ALA A 61 -4.21 3.57 -13.37
CA ALA A 61 -5.33 4.42 -13.76
C ALA A 61 -6.20 4.83 -12.56
N VAL A 62 -6.25 4.02 -11.51
CA VAL A 62 -7.00 4.33 -10.28
C VAL A 62 -6.13 5.03 -9.25
N TRP A 63 -4.96 4.46 -8.96
CA TRP A 63 -4.17 4.78 -7.76
C TRP A 63 -2.93 5.63 -8.02
N GLY A 64 -2.51 5.74 -9.28
CA GLY A 64 -1.31 6.46 -9.67
C GLY A 64 -0.03 5.86 -9.05
N GLU A 65 0.91 6.75 -8.72
CA GLU A 65 2.21 6.37 -8.17
C GLU A 65 2.17 6.13 -6.65
N LEU A 66 3.02 5.22 -6.16
CA LEU A 66 3.21 4.98 -4.74
C LEU A 66 3.70 6.26 -4.02
N LYS A 67 2.88 6.74 -3.07
CA LYS A 67 3.14 7.91 -2.23
C LYS A 67 3.64 7.50 -0.84
N GLY A 68 3.94 8.53 -0.04
CA GLY A 68 4.42 8.38 1.33
C GLY A 68 5.86 8.83 1.49
N ASP A 69 6.18 9.14 2.74
CA ASP A 69 7.52 9.58 3.13
C ASP A 69 8.58 8.51 2.86
N ALA A 70 9.80 8.96 2.62
CA ALA A 70 10.99 8.13 2.53
C ALA A 70 12.12 8.65 3.43
N VAL A 71 13.02 7.76 3.85
CA VAL A 71 14.30 8.17 4.42
C VAL A 71 15.21 8.74 3.31
N LYS A 72 16.09 9.67 3.67
CA LYS A 72 17.02 10.31 2.73
C LYS A 72 18.17 9.39 2.28
N THR A 73 18.51 8.40 3.10
CA THR A 73 19.60 7.45 2.88
C THR A 73 19.12 6.04 3.23
N ALA A 74 19.82 5.02 2.70
CA ALA A 74 19.48 3.62 2.94
C ALA A 74 19.29 3.32 4.44
N PRO A 75 18.20 2.65 4.85
CA PRO A 75 18.01 2.20 6.22
C PRO A 75 19.13 1.25 6.66
N LYS A 76 19.37 1.15 7.97
CA LYS A 76 20.37 0.23 8.52
C LYS A 76 20.13 -1.20 8.04
N GLY A 77 21.17 -1.83 7.48
CA GLY A 77 21.13 -3.21 7.01
C GLY A 77 20.64 -3.40 5.57
N PHE A 78 20.58 -2.32 4.78
CA PHE A 78 20.29 -2.33 3.34
C PHE A 78 21.39 -1.59 2.58
N SER A 79 21.74 -2.07 1.38
CA SER A 79 22.69 -1.39 0.49
C SER A 79 22.05 -0.14 -0.11
N LYS A 80 22.81 0.96 -0.20
CA LYS A 80 22.36 2.20 -0.86
C LYS A 80 22.37 2.10 -2.40
N GLU A 81 23.07 1.10 -2.94
CA GLU A 81 23.17 0.79 -4.36
C GLU A 81 22.16 -0.26 -4.81
N HIS A 82 21.30 -0.77 -3.91
CA HIS A 82 20.33 -1.80 -4.26
C HIS A 82 19.36 -1.30 -5.36
N PRO A 83 19.06 -2.09 -6.40
CA PRO A 83 18.13 -1.67 -7.46
C PRO A 83 16.76 -1.23 -6.95
N ALA A 84 16.26 -1.88 -5.89
CA ALA A 84 14.99 -1.57 -5.23
C ALA A 84 15.07 -0.48 -4.14
N ILE A 85 16.14 0.33 -4.10
CA ILE A 85 16.35 1.30 -3.02
C ILE A 85 15.25 2.37 -2.95
N ASP A 86 14.60 2.66 -4.07
CA ASP A 86 13.43 3.55 -4.16
C ASP A 86 12.25 3.02 -3.31
N LEU A 87 12.03 1.71 -3.31
CA LEU A 87 11.00 1.04 -2.51
C LEU A 87 11.47 0.83 -1.06
N ILE A 88 12.72 0.42 -0.87
CA ILE A 88 13.30 0.14 0.46
C ILE A 88 13.33 1.41 1.33
N ASN A 89 13.61 2.58 0.74
CA ASN A 89 13.66 3.84 1.48
C ASN A 89 12.29 4.32 1.97
N LYS A 90 11.17 3.81 1.44
CA LYS A 90 9.84 4.22 1.87
C LYS A 90 9.62 3.88 3.34
N LYS A 91 9.03 4.82 4.08
CA LYS A 91 8.51 4.61 5.44
C LYS A 91 7.01 4.29 5.40
N GLN A 92 6.34 4.77 4.37
CA GLN A 92 4.92 4.63 4.15
C GLN A 92 4.69 4.17 2.72
N HIS A 93 3.69 3.32 2.54
CA HIS A 93 3.32 2.76 1.24
C HIS A 93 1.85 3.08 0.98
N ILE A 94 1.60 4.27 0.46
CA ILE A 94 0.26 4.86 0.41
C ILE A 94 -0.14 5.15 -1.04
N PHE A 95 -1.41 4.96 -1.37
CA PHE A 95 -2.03 5.44 -2.59
C PHE A 95 -3.16 6.39 -2.26
N ILE A 96 -3.31 7.45 -3.05
CA ILE A 96 -4.31 8.51 -2.82
C ILE A 96 -5.01 8.79 -4.14
N LYS A 97 -6.34 8.86 -4.10
CA LYS A 97 -7.17 9.30 -5.22
C LYS A 97 -8.04 10.46 -4.74
N ASN A 98 -7.82 11.63 -5.34
CA ASN A 98 -8.59 12.84 -5.07
C ASN A 98 -9.85 12.88 -5.93
N PHE A 99 -10.88 13.54 -5.43
CA PHE A 99 -12.13 13.80 -6.13
C PHE A 99 -12.43 15.29 -6.12
N THR A 100 -13.02 15.76 -7.20
CA THR A 100 -13.66 17.07 -7.23
C THR A 100 -14.97 17.04 -6.44
N VAL A 101 -15.44 18.20 -5.97
CA VAL A 101 -16.76 18.34 -5.31
C VAL A 101 -17.88 17.76 -6.18
N LYS A 102 -17.79 17.95 -7.51
CA LYS A 102 -18.77 17.42 -8.47
C LYS A 102 -18.81 15.89 -8.48
N GLU A 103 -17.65 15.23 -8.42
CA GLU A 103 -17.57 13.77 -8.36
C GLU A 103 -18.06 13.24 -7.01
N ALA A 104 -17.64 13.89 -5.92
CA ALA A 104 -17.98 13.53 -4.54
C ALA A 104 -19.49 13.60 -4.23
N THR A 105 -20.18 14.56 -4.86
CA THR A 105 -21.63 14.77 -4.69
C THR A 105 -22.47 14.05 -5.76
N SER A 106 -21.83 13.33 -6.69
CA SER A 106 -22.55 12.62 -7.74
C SER A 106 -23.29 11.38 -7.18
N PRO A 107 -24.43 10.98 -7.78
CA PRO A 107 -25.14 9.76 -7.36
C PRO A 107 -24.29 8.47 -7.47
N GLY A 108 -23.26 8.48 -8.34
CA GLY A 108 -22.36 7.35 -8.55
C GLY A 108 -21.12 7.33 -7.65
N PHE A 109 -20.94 8.32 -6.77
CA PHE A 109 -19.71 8.49 -5.99
C PHE A 109 -19.32 7.23 -5.20
N LEU A 110 -20.27 6.64 -4.47
CA LEU A 110 -20.01 5.45 -3.66
C LEU A 110 -19.62 4.23 -4.52
N ASN A 111 -20.16 4.11 -5.74
CA ASN A 111 -19.76 3.06 -6.67
C ASN A 111 -18.31 3.27 -7.13
N THR A 112 -17.95 4.51 -7.47
CA THR A 112 -16.56 4.87 -7.84
C THR A 112 -15.58 4.59 -6.70
N VAL A 113 -15.94 4.90 -5.46
CA VAL A 113 -15.11 4.60 -4.28
C VAL A 113 -14.95 3.09 -4.09
N ASN A 114 -16.06 2.34 -4.17
CA ASN A 114 -16.03 0.88 -4.04
C ASN A 114 -15.17 0.22 -5.12
N ASP A 115 -15.30 0.64 -6.37
CA ASP A 115 -14.52 0.09 -7.48
C ASP A 115 -13.04 0.44 -7.36
N ALA A 116 -12.71 1.64 -6.86
CA ALA A 116 -11.32 1.98 -6.53
C ALA A 116 -10.77 1.08 -5.41
N PHE A 117 -11.54 0.84 -4.35
CA PHE A 117 -11.15 -0.07 -3.26
C PHE A 117 -11.09 -1.54 -3.66
N LYS A 118 -11.76 -1.96 -4.73
CA LYS A 118 -11.51 -3.28 -5.35
C LYS A 118 -10.20 -3.29 -6.12
N ALA A 119 -9.85 -2.20 -6.81
CA ALA A 119 -8.62 -2.12 -7.60
C ALA A 119 -7.33 -2.20 -6.76
N ILE A 120 -7.35 -1.90 -5.45
CA ILE A 120 -6.17 -2.08 -4.58
C ILE A 120 -5.91 -3.55 -4.21
N ARG A 121 -6.89 -4.44 -4.41
CA ARG A 121 -6.84 -5.82 -3.87
C ARG A 121 -5.57 -6.59 -4.22
N PRO A 122 -5.06 -6.57 -5.48
CA PRO A 122 -3.82 -7.28 -5.80
C PRO A 122 -2.63 -6.87 -4.92
N TYR A 123 -2.52 -5.58 -4.59
CA TYR A 123 -1.47 -5.06 -3.71
C TYR A 123 -1.67 -5.51 -2.26
N PHE A 124 -2.91 -5.55 -1.77
CA PHE A 124 -3.22 -6.02 -0.42
C PHE A 124 -3.05 -7.52 -0.26
N ASP A 125 -3.43 -8.30 -1.26
CA ASP A 125 -3.26 -9.75 -1.25
C ASP A 125 -1.76 -10.09 -1.20
N TYR A 126 -0.95 -9.44 -2.04
CA TYR A 126 0.52 -9.54 -1.99
C TYR A 126 1.11 -9.12 -0.63
N MET A 127 0.73 -7.95 -0.10
CA MET A 127 1.25 -7.49 1.18
C MET A 127 0.81 -8.37 2.35
N SER A 128 -0.38 -8.94 2.30
CA SER A 128 -0.83 -9.92 3.28
C SER A 128 0.07 -11.16 3.25
N GLU A 129 0.33 -11.74 2.08
CA GLU A 129 1.23 -12.88 1.91
C GLU A 129 2.62 -12.60 2.50
N VAL A 130 3.22 -11.46 2.16
CA VAL A 130 4.52 -11.01 2.67
C VAL A 130 4.53 -10.87 4.20
N LEU A 131 3.47 -10.29 4.77
CA LEU A 131 3.37 -10.00 6.21
C LEU A 131 2.84 -11.17 7.05
N THR A 132 2.45 -12.28 6.41
CA THR A 132 2.04 -13.51 7.07
C THR A 132 2.98 -14.68 6.80
N THR A 133 4.14 -14.44 6.19
CA THR A 133 5.18 -15.46 5.94
C THR A 133 6.55 -15.00 6.43
N ASP A 134 7.39 -15.95 6.80
CA ASP A 134 8.81 -15.70 7.04
C ASP A 134 9.59 -15.51 5.71
N LEU A 135 10.89 -15.28 5.79
CA LEU A 135 11.75 -15.08 4.61
C LEU A 135 11.91 -16.33 3.73
N ASN A 136 11.51 -17.50 4.23
CA ASN A 136 11.53 -18.76 3.49
C ASN A 136 10.13 -19.10 2.93
N GLY A 137 9.14 -18.19 3.08
CA GLY A 137 7.76 -18.40 2.64
C GLY A 137 6.93 -19.29 3.57
N VAL A 138 7.43 -19.62 4.78
CA VAL A 138 6.67 -20.40 5.76
C VAL A 138 5.63 -19.51 6.42
N SER A 139 4.37 -19.96 6.45
CA SER A 139 3.29 -19.23 7.10
C SER A 139 3.59 -18.98 8.58
N LEU A 140 3.41 -17.74 9.02
CA LEU A 140 3.48 -17.29 10.41
C LEU A 140 2.12 -17.35 11.11
N ILE A 141 1.08 -17.76 10.37
CA ILE A 141 -0.29 -17.85 10.82
C ILE A 141 -0.80 -19.28 10.61
N ASP A 142 -1.63 -19.74 11.54
CA ASP A 142 -2.31 -21.04 11.46
C ASP A 142 -3.42 -21.05 10.40
#